data_AF-R7A153-F1
#
_entry.id   AF-R7A153-F1
#
_cell.length_a   1.000
_cell.length_b   1.000
_cell.length_c   1.000
_cell.angle_alpha   90.00
_cell.angle_beta   90.00
_cell.angle_gamma   90.00
#
_symmetry.space_group_name_H-M   'P 1'
#
loop_
_entity.id
_entity.type
_entity.pdbx_description
1 polymer ?
#
loop_
_entity_poly.entity_id
_entity_poly.type
_entity_poly.pdbx_seq_one_letter_code
_entity_poly.pdbx_strand_id
1 'polypeptide(L)'
;MALFIKKVLWGKCTGLSFVDGTPLRVCKNQRIHIHKTFKGVTECSMGWFFGFTLHLICNERGELLNFMITLGDVDDRRPLDYKAFVEFIYGKLVGDKGYIGKNLFRDIQ
;
A
#
# COMPACT_ATOMS: atom_id res chain seq x y z
N MET A 1 -12.94 10.14 -7.68
CA MET A 1 -11.99 10.73 -6.70
C MET A 1 -10.58 10.12 -6.80
N ALA A 2 -10.40 8.79 -6.75
CA ALA A 2 -9.07 8.16 -6.88
C ALA A 2 -8.30 8.56 -8.16
N LEU A 3 -9.00 8.71 -9.29
CA LEU A 3 -8.43 9.20 -10.55
C LEU A 3 -7.89 10.63 -10.47
N PHE A 4 -8.49 11.50 -9.65
CA PHE A 4 -8.03 12.87 -9.47
C PHE A 4 -6.72 12.90 -8.69
N ILE A 5 -6.65 12.14 -7.60
CA ILE A 5 -5.43 11.98 -6.79
C ILE A 5 -4.30 11.42 -7.66
N LYS A 6 -4.58 10.40 -8.50
CA LYS A 6 -3.58 9.82 -9.40
C LYS A 6 -3.13 10.73 -10.54
N LYS A 7 -3.91 11.73 -10.93
CA LYS A 7 -3.60 12.59 -12.09
C LYS A 7 -3.07 13.97 -11.70
N VAL A 8 -3.39 14.47 -10.52
CA VAL A 8 -3.20 15.89 -10.17
C VAL A 8 -2.27 16.09 -8.97
N LEU A 9 -2.23 15.15 -8.03
CA LEU A 9 -1.53 15.33 -6.75
C LEU A 9 -0.18 14.60 -6.67
N TRP A 10 0.40 14.22 -7.81
CA TRP A 10 1.66 13.49 -7.84
C TRP A 10 2.86 14.43 -7.68
N GLY A 11 3.67 14.16 -6.66
CA GLY A 11 4.99 14.73 -6.50
C GLY A 11 6.00 14.09 -7.44
N LYS A 12 7.25 14.52 -7.34
CA LYS A 12 8.38 13.90 -8.05
C LYS A 12 9.24 13.12 -7.07
N CYS A 13 9.73 11.96 -7.50
CA CYS A 13 10.79 11.29 -6.76
C CYS A 13 12.07 12.13 -6.85
N THR A 14 12.73 12.26 -5.72
CA THR A 14 13.89 13.12 -5.41
C THR A 14 15.11 12.30 -4.98
N GLY A 15 15.00 10.96 -4.98
CA GLY A 15 16.04 10.03 -4.55
C GLY A 15 15.88 9.47 -3.13
N LEU A 16 14.94 10.00 -2.34
CA LEU A 16 14.53 9.42 -1.05
C LEU A 16 13.00 9.31 -1.01
N SER A 17 12.49 8.12 -0.70
CA SER A 17 11.05 7.86 -0.65
C SER A 17 10.71 6.96 0.53
N PHE A 18 9.47 7.09 1.00
CA PHE A 18 8.94 6.37 2.15
C PHE A 18 7.71 5.58 1.72
N VAL A 19 7.65 4.30 2.06
CA VAL A 19 6.48 3.43 1.85
C VAL A 19 5.90 2.99 3.18
N ASP A 20 4.58 3.10 3.30
CA ASP A 20 3.86 2.61 4.48
C ASP A 20 2.48 2.06 4.13
N GLY A 21 2.01 1.10 4.92
CA GLY A 21 0.74 0.41 4.75
C GLY A 21 -0.24 0.80 5.85
N THR A 22 -1.35 1.40 5.48
CA THR A 22 -2.41 1.77 6.44
C THR A 22 -3.65 0.89 6.25
N PRO A 23 -4.20 0.27 7.31
CA PRO A 23 -5.40 -0.54 7.22
C PRO A 23 -6.65 0.33 7.00
N LEU A 24 -7.35 0.10 5.89
CA LEU A 24 -8.67 0.64 5.59
C LEU A 24 -9.76 -0.34 6.07
N ARG A 25 -10.17 -0.16 7.33
CA ARG A 25 -11.17 -1.02 7.98
C ARG A 25 -12.56 -0.75 7.41
N VAL A 26 -13.20 -1.80 6.88
CA VAL A 26 -14.57 -1.73 6.35
C VAL A 26 -15.60 -1.79 7.48
N CYS A 27 -15.33 -2.58 8.52
CA CYS A 27 -16.18 -2.66 9.69
C CYS A 27 -15.36 -2.97 10.96
N LYS A 28 -15.99 -2.84 12.13
CA LYS A 28 -15.40 -3.33 13.39
C LYS A 28 -15.34 -4.86 13.35
N ASN A 29 -14.31 -5.46 13.96
CA ASN A 29 -14.10 -6.91 13.95
C ASN A 29 -15.34 -7.70 14.45
N GLN A 30 -16.09 -7.14 15.39
CA GLN A 30 -17.34 -7.72 15.90
C GLN A 30 -18.45 -7.89 14.84
N ARG A 31 -18.41 -7.14 13.75
CA ARG A 31 -19.45 -7.12 12.69
C ARG A 31 -19.05 -7.85 11.42
N ILE A 32 -17.90 -8.53 11.40
CA ILE A 32 -17.37 -9.19 10.20
C ILE A 32 -18.37 -10.24 9.67
N HIS A 33 -18.86 -11.12 10.54
CA HIS A 33 -19.73 -12.24 10.14
C HIS A 33 -21.11 -11.80 9.61
N ILE A 34 -21.57 -10.60 9.97
CA ILE A 34 -22.85 -10.04 9.52
C ILE A 34 -22.69 -9.06 8.35
N HIS A 35 -21.47 -8.74 7.95
CA HIS A 35 -21.20 -7.78 6.88
C HIS A 35 -21.59 -8.38 5.51
N LYS A 36 -22.37 -7.64 4.72
CA LYS A 36 -22.92 -8.13 3.44
C LYS A 36 -22.21 -7.56 2.21
N THR A 37 -21.79 -6.30 2.25
CA THR A 37 -21.34 -5.55 1.06
C THR A 37 -20.02 -6.06 0.51
N PHE A 38 -19.02 -6.25 1.37
CA PHE A 38 -17.68 -6.71 0.99
C PHE A 38 -17.46 -8.20 1.26
N LYS A 39 -18.54 -8.97 1.45
CA LYS A 39 -18.48 -10.41 1.71
C LYS A 39 -17.89 -11.14 0.50
N GLY A 40 -16.83 -11.91 0.71
CA GLY A 40 -16.13 -12.63 -0.35
C GLY A 40 -15.23 -11.76 -1.24
N VAL A 41 -15.11 -10.47 -0.94
CA VAL A 41 -14.17 -9.55 -1.62
C VAL A 41 -12.91 -9.36 -0.79
N THR A 42 -13.06 -9.21 0.52
CA THR A 42 -11.96 -9.12 1.49
C THR A 42 -12.14 -10.22 2.52
N GLU A 43 -11.03 -10.76 2.99
CA GLU A 43 -10.98 -11.75 4.06
C GLU A 43 -10.27 -11.17 5.28
N CYS A 44 -10.65 -11.64 6.47
CA CYS A 44 -9.92 -11.32 7.69
C CYS A 44 -8.95 -12.46 7.96
N SER A 45 -7.65 -12.20 7.95
CA SER A 45 -6.72 -13.11 8.62
C SER A 45 -7.01 -13.06 10.13
N MET A 46 -6.99 -14.20 10.81
CA MET A 46 -7.31 -14.24 12.25
C MET A 46 -6.46 -13.23 13.01
N GLY A 47 -7.09 -12.18 13.55
CA GLY A 47 -6.45 -11.19 14.44
C GLY A 47 -6.16 -9.80 13.86
N TRP A 48 -6.33 -9.55 12.55
CA TRP A 48 -5.96 -8.27 11.95
C TRP A 48 -7.15 -7.31 11.80
N PHE A 49 -7.84 -7.34 10.66
CA PHE A 49 -9.01 -6.54 10.38
C PHE A 49 -9.72 -7.04 9.12
N PHE A 50 -10.98 -6.63 8.94
CA PHE A 50 -11.74 -6.87 7.72
C PHE A 50 -11.76 -5.59 6.88
N GLY A 51 -11.11 -5.65 5.72
CA GLY A 51 -10.98 -4.49 4.85
C GLY A 51 -9.81 -4.59 3.88
N PHE A 52 -9.21 -3.44 3.59
CA PHE A 52 -8.16 -3.30 2.58
C PHE A 52 -6.91 -2.69 3.21
N THR A 53 -5.75 -2.88 2.60
CA THR A 53 -4.53 -2.14 2.97
C THR A 53 -4.27 -1.08 1.91
N LEU A 54 -4.08 0.16 2.35
CA LEU A 54 -3.64 1.27 1.51
C LEU A 54 -2.13 1.42 1.65
N HIS A 55 -1.41 1.05 0.60
CA HIS A 55 0.03 1.26 0.49
C HIS A 55 0.27 2.62 -0.17
N LEU A 56 1.03 3.49 0.50
CA LEU A 56 1.34 4.85 0.04
C LEU A 56 2.84 4.98 -0.12
N ILE A 57 3.27 5.69 -1.17
CA ILE A 57 4.66 6.12 -1.31
C ILE A 57 4.71 7.64 -1.38
N CYS A 58 5.53 8.26 -0.55
CA CYS A 58 5.78 9.70 -0.57
C CYS A 58 7.28 10.03 -0.63
N ASN A 59 7.63 11.23 -1.09
CA ASN A 59 9.00 11.74 -1.00
C ASN A 59 9.26 12.39 0.38
N GLU A 60 10.48 12.85 0.61
CA GLU A 60 10.90 13.52 1.85
C GLU A 60 10.16 14.84 2.15
N ARG A 61 9.47 15.40 1.15
CA ARG A 61 8.66 16.61 1.30
C ARG A 61 7.21 16.30 1.68
N GLY A 62 6.86 15.02 1.78
CA GLY A 62 5.49 14.56 2.03
C GLY A 62 4.59 14.60 0.80
N GLU A 63 5.14 14.78 -0.41
CA GLU A 63 4.36 14.71 -1.63
C GLU A 63 4.08 13.25 -1.99
N LEU A 64 2.84 12.95 -2.35
CA LEU A 64 2.45 11.60 -2.74
C LEU A 64 3.03 11.26 -4.11
N LEU A 65 3.77 10.15 -4.19
CA LEU A 65 4.33 9.67 -5.45
C LEU A 65 3.40 8.63 -6.10
N ASN A 66 2.89 7.68 -5.31
CA ASN A 66 1.88 6.73 -5.79
C ASN A 66 1.17 6.04 -4.61
N PHE A 67 0.11 5.30 -4.94
CA PHE A 67 -0.60 4.47 -3.98
C PHE A 67 -1.21 3.22 -4.64
N MET A 68 -1.39 2.19 -3.82
CA MET A 68 -2.04 0.94 -4.18
C MET A 68 -2.98 0.51 -3.05
N ILE A 69 -4.10 -0.11 -3.42
CA ILE A 69 -5.02 -0.73 -2.46
C ILE A 69 -4.99 -2.23 -2.70
N THR A 70 -4.73 -3.00 -1.66
CA THR A 70 -4.76 -4.47 -1.65
C THR A 70 -5.81 -4.97 -0.67
N LEU A 71 -6.14 -6.26 -0.73
CA LEU A 71 -6.97 -6.88 0.30
C LEU A 71 -6.21 -6.93 1.63
N GLY A 72 -6.93 -6.87 2.75
CA GLY A 72 -6.31 -6.77 4.08
C GLY A 72 -5.49 -7.99 4.53
N ASP A 73 -5.57 -9.10 3.80
CA ASP A 73 -4.80 -10.34 4.03
C ASP A 73 -3.58 -10.47 3.10
N VAL A 74 -3.36 -9.50 2.21
CA VAL A 74 -2.21 -9.47 1.30
C VAL A 74 -0.96 -9.04 2.06
N ASP A 75 0.11 -9.79 1.86
CA ASP A 75 1.46 -9.48 2.36
C ASP A 75 1.96 -8.14 1.81
N ASP A 76 2.42 -7.25 2.69
CA ASP A 76 2.87 -5.88 2.37
C ASP A 76 4.00 -5.82 1.34
N ARG A 77 4.73 -6.92 1.12
CA ARG A 77 5.80 -7.00 0.12
C ARG A 77 5.27 -7.11 -1.30
N ARG A 78 4.09 -7.70 -1.50
CA ARG A 78 3.51 -7.92 -2.84
C ARG A 78 3.32 -6.64 -3.64
N PRO A 79 2.83 -5.52 -3.07
CA PRO A 79 2.81 -4.21 -3.73
C PRO A 79 4.12 -3.86 -4.45
N LEU A 80 5.27 -4.21 -3.88
CA LEU A 80 6.58 -3.85 -4.42
C LEU A 80 6.98 -4.68 -5.64
N ASP A 81 6.37 -5.85 -5.84
CA ASP A 81 6.58 -6.68 -7.05
C ASP A 81 5.86 -6.07 -8.28
N TYR A 82 4.89 -5.17 -8.07
CA TYR A 82 4.20 -4.50 -9.15
C TYR A 82 5.00 -3.33 -9.68
N LYS A 83 5.57 -3.47 -10.90
CA LYS A 83 6.31 -2.38 -11.57
C LYS A 83 5.58 -1.04 -11.53
N ALA A 84 4.30 -1.00 -11.87
CA ALA A 84 3.53 0.26 -11.86
C ALA A 84 3.45 0.96 -10.49
N PHE A 85 3.75 0.26 -9.40
CA PHE A 85 3.82 0.81 -8.04
C PHE A 85 5.20 1.38 -7.69
N VAL A 86 6.28 0.88 -8.31
CA VAL A 86 7.67 1.25 -7.94
C VAL A 86 8.47 1.89 -9.08
N GLU A 87 7.97 1.89 -10.32
CA GLU A 87 8.72 2.29 -11.54
C GLU A 87 9.25 3.73 -11.53
N PHE A 88 8.60 4.64 -10.80
CA PHE A 88 9.00 6.05 -10.68
C PHE A 88 9.92 6.30 -9.48
N ILE A 89 10.26 5.27 -8.70
CA ILE A 89 11.15 5.36 -7.55
C ILE A 89 12.58 5.07 -8.00
N TYR A 90 13.49 5.96 -7.62
CA TYR A 90 14.92 5.77 -7.75
C TYR A 90 15.61 6.20 -6.45
N GLY A 91 16.84 5.72 -6.23
CA GLY A 91 17.57 5.99 -4.99
C GLY A 91 17.07 5.12 -3.83
N LYS A 92 16.79 5.71 -2.68
CA LYS A 92 16.49 4.99 -1.44
C LYS A 92 15.00 4.93 -1.16
N LEU A 93 14.48 3.72 -0.98
CA LEU A 93 13.14 3.47 -0.45
C LEU A 93 13.23 3.01 1.01
N VAL A 94 12.55 3.72 1.91
CA VAL A 94 12.47 3.42 3.34
C VAL A 94 11.05 2.95 3.65
N GLY A 95 10.89 1.87 4.41
CA GLY A 95 9.58 1.39 4.82
C GLY A 95 9.65 0.56 6.09
N ASP A 96 8.49 0.18 6.62
CA ASP A 96 8.42 -0.70 7.77
C ASP A 96 9.01 -2.10 7.45
N LYS A 97 9.37 -2.84 8.50
CA LYS A 97 9.93 -4.19 8.43
C LYS A 97 9.08 -5.12 7.56
N GLY A 98 7.76 -4.94 7.53
CA GLY A 98 6.85 -5.68 6.66
C GLY A 98 7.23 -5.64 5.18
N TYR A 99 7.83 -4.55 4.71
CA TYR A 99 8.24 -4.35 3.32
C TYR A 99 9.60 -4.96 2.96
N ILE A 100 10.34 -5.52 3.93
CA ILE A 100 11.65 -6.11 3.67
C ILE A 100 11.48 -7.45 2.92
N GLY A 101 11.78 -7.44 1.63
CA GLY A 101 11.76 -8.61 0.74
C GLY A 101 13.11 -8.85 0.07
N LYS A 102 13.41 -10.12 -0.27
CA LYS A 102 14.67 -10.49 -0.95
C LYS A 102 14.82 -9.86 -2.35
N ASN A 103 13.70 -9.59 -3.01
CA ASN A 103 13.68 -9.10 -4.40
C ASN A 103 13.79 -7.57 -4.47
N LEU A 104 13.34 -6.85 -3.44
CA LEU A 104 13.27 -5.38 -3.43
C LEU A 104 14.62 -4.70 -3.65
N PHE A 105 15.69 -5.30 -3.10
CA PHE A 105 17.04 -4.73 -3.17
C PHE A 105 17.71 -4.84 -4.54
N ARG A 106 17.15 -5.61 -5.49
CA ARG A 106 17.71 -5.77 -6.84
C ARG A 106 17.11 -4.80 -7.85
N ASP A 107 15.87 -4.37 -7.65
CA ASP A 107 15.12 -3.64 -8.66
C ASP A 107 15.13 -2.11 -8.47
N ILE A 108 15.47 -1.63 -7.27
CA ILE A 108 15.63 -0.20 -6.95
C ILE A 108 17.13 0.10 -6.88
N GLN A 109 17.76 0.33 -8.03
CA GLN A 109 19.18 0.69 -8.14
C GLN A 109 19.37 1.91 -9.04
#